data_AF-A0A1M4S1Q3-F1
#
_entry.id   AF-A0A1M4S1Q3-F1
#
_cell.length_a   1.000
_cell.length_b   1.000
_cell.length_c   1.000
_cell.angle_alpha   90.00
_cell.angle_beta   90.00
_cell.angle_gamma   90.00
#
_symmetry.space_group_name_H-M   'P 1'
#
loop_
_entity.id
_entity.type
_entity.pdbx_description
1 polymer ?
#
loop_
_entity_poly.entity_id
_entity_poly.type
_entity_poly.pdbx_seq_one_letter_code
_entity_poly.pdbx_strand_id
1 'polypeptide(L)'
;MTPLSSTPINAPITVEAPPSPRRTAPPTSERDQDPGLYGPRGWTVRAGVWHALADCRDELRSTVIPAQFGFAPAGLIGADGTPEDDYTPFHDMGPRTARRLLDILPAEQLGDRQNLGPTLGSLLRACVRADGRVRLSGYGIGPQRKDERVSVEGLWIADPDLLDALFEVIAGIDDDGDEYDDDEYWACEDRDPDDVEELEALVALGLREVWRCVAERYQLDAHAGPDELKPLRRHWTHGPVGTWLWWD
;
A
#
# COMPACT_ATOMS: atom_id res chain seq x y z
N MET A 1 -23.63 25.32 -102.96
CA MET A 1 -24.04 26.07 -101.74
C MET A 1 -23.56 25.28 -100.53
N THR A 2 -22.39 25.63 -100.00
CA THR A 2 -21.92 25.21 -98.66
C THR A 2 -22.69 26.00 -97.60
N PRO A 3 -22.98 25.40 -96.44
CA PRO A 3 -22.34 25.92 -95.23
C PRO A 3 -22.00 24.89 -94.12
N LEU A 4 -20.87 25.21 -93.48
CA LEU A 4 -20.55 25.22 -92.03
C LEU A 4 -20.51 23.91 -91.22
N SER A 5 -19.26 23.46 -91.02
CA SER A 5 -18.80 22.60 -89.92
C SER A 5 -19.18 23.15 -88.55
N SER A 6 -19.74 22.29 -87.71
CA SER A 6 -19.87 22.50 -86.26
C SER A 6 -18.90 21.57 -85.53
N THR A 7 -18.00 22.15 -84.76
CA THR A 7 -17.00 21.48 -83.92
C THR A 7 -17.67 20.89 -82.66
N PRO A 8 -17.37 19.64 -82.25
CA PRO A 8 -17.82 19.13 -80.97
C PRO A 8 -16.96 19.64 -79.80
N ILE A 9 -17.65 19.99 -78.71
CA ILE A 9 -17.15 20.55 -77.45
C ILE A 9 -16.41 19.47 -76.63
N ASN A 10 -15.22 19.80 -76.14
CA ASN A 10 -14.39 18.95 -75.27
C ASN A 10 -15.06 18.62 -73.92
N ALA A 11 -14.91 17.37 -73.50
CA ALA A 11 -15.31 16.85 -72.19
C ALA A 11 -14.51 17.50 -71.03
N PRO A 12 -15.09 17.60 -69.81
CA PRO A 12 -14.37 18.11 -68.65
C PRO A 12 -13.36 17.09 -68.12
N ILE A 13 -12.10 17.52 -67.97
CA ILE A 13 -11.03 16.79 -67.30
C ILE A 13 -11.28 16.82 -65.79
N THR A 14 -11.54 15.67 -65.18
CA THR A 14 -11.59 15.51 -63.72
C THR A 14 -10.16 15.52 -63.17
N VAL A 15 -9.81 16.54 -62.38
CA VAL A 15 -8.53 16.60 -61.66
C VAL A 15 -8.66 15.77 -60.39
N GLU A 16 -7.97 14.64 -60.35
CA GLU A 16 -7.87 13.77 -59.18
C GLU A 16 -6.96 14.45 -58.13
N ALA A 17 -7.47 14.64 -56.91
CA ALA A 17 -6.72 15.27 -55.83
C ALA A 17 -5.60 14.34 -55.32
N PRO A 18 -4.41 14.87 -54.95
CA PRO A 18 -3.31 14.04 -54.49
C PRO A 18 -3.63 13.34 -53.16
N PRO A 19 -3.14 12.11 -52.93
CA PRO A 19 -3.40 11.39 -51.69
C PRO A 19 -2.80 12.14 -50.49
N SER A 20 -3.60 12.31 -49.45
CA SER A 20 -3.15 12.91 -48.19
C SER A 20 -1.98 12.09 -47.60
N PRO A 21 -0.92 12.75 -47.10
CA PRO A 21 0.19 12.03 -46.49
C PRO A 21 -0.32 11.23 -45.28
N ARG A 22 -0.02 9.92 -45.26
CA ARG A 22 -0.25 9.07 -44.08
C ARG A 22 0.46 9.72 -42.89
N ARG A 23 -0.30 10.10 -41.86
CA ARG A 23 0.26 10.44 -40.53
C ARG A 23 1.00 9.21 -40.01
N THR A 24 2.31 9.18 -40.17
CA THR A 24 3.18 8.29 -39.40
C THR A 24 2.98 8.62 -37.93
N ALA A 25 2.68 7.60 -37.12
CA ALA A 25 2.67 7.74 -35.67
C ALA A 25 4.01 8.34 -35.21
N PRO A 26 4.02 9.24 -34.21
CA PRO A 26 5.27 9.75 -33.67
C PRO A 26 6.12 8.57 -33.17
N PRO A 27 7.47 8.64 -33.30
CA PRO A 27 8.33 7.60 -32.76
C PRO A 27 8.09 7.50 -31.25
N THR A 28 7.71 6.31 -30.78
CA THR A 28 7.71 5.94 -29.35
C THR A 28 9.10 6.27 -28.80
N SER A 29 9.14 7.12 -27.79
CA SER A 29 10.41 7.54 -27.21
C SER A 29 11.09 6.33 -26.55
N GLU A 30 12.43 6.28 -26.45
CA GLU A 30 13.12 5.20 -25.73
C GLU A 30 12.64 5.07 -24.26
N ARG A 31 12.07 6.15 -23.69
CA ARG A 31 11.40 6.15 -22.38
C ARG A 31 10.12 5.30 -22.31
N ASP A 32 9.51 4.97 -23.44
CA ASP A 32 8.32 4.11 -23.53
C ASP A 32 8.67 2.61 -23.64
N GLN A 33 9.96 2.26 -23.67
CA GLN A 33 10.45 0.89 -23.82
C GLN A 33 11.04 0.29 -22.53
N ASP A 34 11.14 1.05 -21.43
CA ASP A 34 11.58 0.52 -20.14
C ASP A 34 10.47 -0.36 -19.55
N PRO A 35 10.69 -1.68 -19.39
CA PRO A 35 9.68 -2.61 -18.88
C PRO A 35 9.31 -2.36 -17.42
N GLY A 36 10.10 -1.55 -16.68
CA GLY A 36 9.86 -1.25 -15.26
C GLY A 36 9.91 -2.49 -14.36
N LEU A 37 9.59 -2.31 -13.07
CA LEU A 37 9.63 -3.41 -12.09
C LEU A 37 8.44 -4.37 -12.26
N TYR A 38 7.21 -3.84 -12.38
CA TYR A 38 5.98 -4.63 -12.54
C TYR A 38 5.21 -4.29 -13.82
N GLY A 39 5.77 -3.44 -14.67
CA GLY A 39 5.13 -2.99 -15.91
C GLY A 39 5.77 -1.73 -16.45
N PRO A 40 5.50 -1.41 -17.73
CA PRO A 40 6.13 -0.28 -18.41
C PRO A 40 5.76 1.03 -17.73
N ARG A 41 6.66 2.02 -17.75
CA ARG A 41 6.47 3.32 -17.08
C ARG A 41 5.05 3.90 -17.28
N GLY A 42 4.43 4.37 -16.20
CA GLY A 42 3.04 4.82 -16.14
C GLY A 42 2.01 3.71 -15.94
N TRP A 43 2.42 2.47 -15.65
CA TRP A 43 1.46 1.36 -15.53
C TRP A 43 0.50 1.56 -14.35
N THR A 44 0.96 2.14 -13.23
CA THR A 44 0.12 2.39 -12.05
C THR A 44 -1.04 3.32 -12.37
N VAL A 45 -0.77 4.35 -13.19
CA VAL A 45 -1.77 5.29 -13.70
C VAL A 45 -2.74 4.58 -14.64
N ARG A 46 -2.23 3.87 -15.65
CA ARG A 46 -3.07 3.19 -16.65
C ARG A 46 -3.95 2.09 -16.05
N ALA A 47 -3.47 1.39 -15.02
CA ALA A 47 -4.22 0.36 -14.31
C ALA A 47 -5.31 0.95 -13.39
N GLY A 48 -5.23 2.25 -13.06
CA GLY A 48 -6.16 2.92 -12.16
C GLY A 48 -5.86 2.69 -10.68
N VAL A 49 -4.59 2.45 -10.32
CA VAL A 49 -4.14 2.27 -8.93
C VAL A 49 -4.47 3.51 -8.10
N TRP A 50 -4.14 4.69 -8.60
CA TRP A 50 -4.32 5.95 -7.87
C TRP A 50 -5.79 6.30 -7.66
N HIS A 51 -6.67 5.96 -8.60
CA HIS A 51 -8.11 6.08 -8.39
C HIS A 51 -8.61 5.18 -7.25
N ALA A 52 -8.00 4.01 -7.05
CA ALA A 52 -8.33 3.14 -5.93
C ALA A 52 -7.78 3.68 -4.60
N LEU A 53 -6.57 4.24 -4.61
CA LEU A 53 -5.91 4.76 -3.41
C LEU A 53 -6.46 6.12 -2.94
N ALA A 54 -7.11 6.89 -3.81
CA ALA A 54 -7.66 8.21 -3.50
C ALA A 54 -8.61 8.20 -2.29
N ASP A 55 -9.38 7.13 -2.09
CA ASP A 55 -10.36 7.01 -1.00
C ASP A 55 -9.72 6.72 0.37
N CYS A 56 -8.45 6.33 0.41
CA CYS A 56 -7.74 5.94 1.64
C CYS A 56 -6.39 6.64 1.80
N ARG A 57 -6.21 7.81 1.18
CA ARG A 57 -5.00 8.61 1.32
C ARG A 57 -4.74 8.95 2.79
N ASP A 58 -3.49 8.80 3.21
CA ASP A 58 -3.06 9.13 4.56
C ASP A 58 -2.52 10.56 4.63
N GLU A 59 -3.37 11.50 5.05
CA GLU A 59 -2.98 12.90 5.19
C GLU A 59 -2.03 13.15 6.37
N LEU A 60 -2.02 12.27 7.37
CA LEU A 60 -1.24 12.47 8.58
C LEU A 60 0.22 12.04 8.36
N ARG A 61 0.47 10.84 7.79
CA ARG A 61 1.85 10.39 7.48
C ARG A 61 2.49 11.20 6.36
N SER A 62 1.67 11.78 5.48
CA SER A 62 2.08 12.77 4.46
C SER A 62 2.72 14.04 5.04
N THR A 63 2.54 14.32 6.34
CA THR A 63 3.13 15.51 6.99
C THR A 63 4.36 15.23 7.86
N VAL A 64 4.67 13.95 8.14
CA VAL A 64 5.63 13.55 9.19
C VAL A 64 6.94 12.96 8.64
N ILE A 65 6.99 12.49 7.39
CA ILE A 65 8.26 12.02 6.78
C ILE A 65 9.18 13.23 6.54
N PRO A 66 10.37 13.31 7.17
CA PRO A 66 11.22 14.50 7.07
C PRO A 66 11.69 14.70 5.64
N ALA A 67 11.26 15.83 5.10
CA ALA A 67 11.71 16.40 3.86
C ALA A 67 13.21 16.77 3.93
N GLN A 68 14.09 15.79 3.76
CA GLN A 68 15.49 16.08 3.38
C GLN A 68 15.58 16.73 1.97
N PHE A 69 14.46 16.88 1.26
CA PHE A 69 14.34 17.51 -0.06
C PHE A 69 13.22 18.56 -0.22
N GLY A 70 12.69 19.12 0.88
CA GLY A 70 11.98 20.41 0.82
C GLY A 70 10.45 20.43 0.89
N PHE A 71 9.72 19.31 0.73
CA PHE A 71 8.32 19.16 1.15
C PHE A 71 8.05 17.69 1.49
N ALA A 72 7.32 17.41 2.58
CA ALA A 72 6.83 16.06 2.84
C ALA A 72 5.78 15.74 1.76
N PRO A 73 5.80 14.53 1.14
CA PRO A 73 4.87 14.23 0.06
C PRO A 73 3.45 14.36 0.58
N ALA A 74 2.68 15.26 -0.01
CA ALA A 74 1.28 15.49 0.37
C ALA A 74 0.35 14.36 -0.11
N GLY A 75 0.90 13.41 -0.88
CA GLY A 75 0.18 12.28 -1.44
C GLY A 75 -0.89 12.75 -2.43
N LEU A 76 -0.64 13.87 -3.11
CA LEU A 76 -1.65 14.49 -3.98
C LEU A 76 -1.88 13.60 -5.19
N ILE A 77 -3.16 13.28 -5.42
CA ILE A 77 -3.63 12.60 -6.61
C ILE A 77 -4.52 13.59 -7.34
N GLY A 78 -4.10 13.97 -8.55
CA GLY A 78 -4.85 14.88 -9.41
C GLY A 78 -6.23 14.33 -9.75
N ALA A 79 -7.14 15.22 -10.19
CA ALA A 79 -8.50 14.83 -10.58
C ALA A 79 -8.54 13.83 -11.74
N ASP A 80 -7.46 13.74 -12.52
CA ASP A 80 -7.24 12.78 -13.60
C ASP A 80 -6.69 11.43 -13.12
N GLY A 81 -6.45 11.26 -11.82
CA GLY A 81 -5.86 10.05 -11.24
C GLY A 81 -4.34 9.98 -11.35
N THR A 82 -3.66 11.07 -11.71
CA THR A 82 -2.19 11.10 -11.75
C THR A 82 -1.64 11.51 -10.37
N PRO A 83 -0.72 10.75 -9.75
CA PRO A 83 -0.08 11.19 -8.51
C PRO A 83 0.88 12.33 -8.84
N GLU A 84 0.88 13.39 -8.03
CA GLU A 84 1.84 14.49 -8.16
C GLU A 84 3.17 14.12 -7.50
N ASP A 85 3.11 13.43 -6.37
CA ASP A 85 4.26 12.94 -5.62
C ASP A 85 4.71 11.55 -6.11
N ASP A 86 6.00 11.25 -5.96
CA ASP A 86 6.55 9.94 -6.28
C ASP A 86 6.23 8.87 -5.22
N TYR A 87 5.86 9.30 -4.01
CA TYR A 87 5.48 8.49 -2.86
C TYR A 87 4.15 9.03 -2.32
N THR A 88 3.13 8.17 -2.23
CA THR A 88 1.82 8.55 -1.69
C THR A 88 1.40 7.54 -0.62
N PRO A 89 1.37 7.91 0.66
CA PRO A 89 0.95 7.02 1.72
C PRO A 89 -0.58 6.86 1.74
N PHE A 90 -1.03 5.69 2.16
CA PHE A 90 -2.42 5.37 2.41
C PHE A 90 -2.58 4.67 3.75
N HIS A 91 -3.73 4.87 4.39
CA HIS A 91 -4.06 4.32 5.70
C HIS A 91 -5.52 3.90 5.73
N ASP A 92 -5.83 2.93 6.59
CA ASP A 92 -7.20 2.45 6.79
C ASP A 92 -7.88 1.92 5.51
N MET A 93 -7.10 1.33 4.59
CA MET A 93 -7.63 0.73 3.38
C MET A 93 -8.56 -0.44 3.72
N GLY A 94 -9.82 -0.32 3.27
CA GLY A 94 -10.86 -1.32 3.48
C GLY A 94 -11.03 -2.36 2.35
N PRO A 95 -11.97 -3.30 2.51
CA PRO A 95 -12.16 -4.43 1.61
C PRO A 95 -12.52 -4.03 0.17
N ARG A 96 -13.24 -2.91 -0.02
CA ARG A 96 -13.63 -2.43 -1.34
C ARG A 96 -12.41 -2.04 -2.18
N THR A 97 -11.52 -1.24 -1.62
CA THR A 97 -10.27 -0.82 -2.28
C THR A 97 -9.34 -2.01 -2.46
N ALA A 98 -9.22 -2.88 -1.45
CA ALA A 98 -8.39 -4.07 -1.55
C ALA A 98 -8.86 -5.03 -2.68
N ARG A 99 -10.17 -5.18 -2.85
CA ARG A 99 -10.75 -5.93 -3.98
C ARG A 99 -10.37 -5.29 -5.31
N ARG A 100 -10.50 -3.97 -5.42
CA ARG A 100 -10.15 -3.24 -6.65
C ARG A 100 -8.68 -3.43 -7.01
N LEU A 101 -7.78 -3.40 -6.02
CA LEU A 101 -6.35 -3.64 -6.23
C LEU A 101 -6.07 -5.08 -6.70
N LEU A 102 -6.72 -6.10 -6.12
CA LEU A 102 -6.60 -7.48 -6.60
C LEU A 102 -6.98 -7.64 -8.07
N ASP A 103 -7.92 -6.84 -8.58
CA ASP A 103 -8.38 -6.93 -9.96
C ASP A 103 -7.43 -6.25 -10.98
N ILE A 104 -6.62 -5.28 -10.54
CA ILE A 104 -5.84 -4.43 -11.45
C ILE A 104 -4.32 -4.59 -11.32
N LEU A 105 -3.83 -5.14 -10.20
CA LEU A 105 -2.40 -5.28 -9.96
C LEU A 105 -1.82 -6.47 -10.75
N PRO A 106 -0.61 -6.32 -11.32
CA PRO A 106 0.12 -7.43 -11.93
C PRO A 106 0.35 -8.59 -10.97
N ALA A 107 0.37 -9.82 -11.50
CA ALA A 107 0.56 -11.03 -10.68
C ALA A 107 1.91 -11.04 -9.95
N GLU A 108 2.95 -10.52 -10.60
CA GLU A 108 4.30 -10.37 -10.05
C GLU A 108 4.29 -9.48 -8.82
N GLN A 109 3.53 -8.38 -8.85
CA GLN A 109 3.42 -7.48 -7.71
C GLN A 109 2.55 -8.07 -6.59
N LEU A 110 1.49 -8.81 -6.93
CA LEU A 110 0.69 -9.52 -5.93
C LEU A 110 1.50 -10.60 -5.19
N GLY A 111 2.57 -11.13 -5.81
CA GLY A 111 3.51 -12.06 -5.21
C GLY A 111 4.66 -11.41 -4.45
N ASP A 112 4.80 -10.08 -4.52
CA ASP A 112 5.87 -9.36 -3.85
C ASP A 112 5.60 -9.15 -2.35
N ARG A 113 6.67 -8.89 -1.60
CA ARG A 113 6.65 -8.75 -0.14
C ARG A 113 7.41 -7.50 0.29
N GLN A 114 6.79 -6.73 1.18
CA GLN A 114 7.50 -5.70 1.92
C GLN A 114 8.25 -6.36 3.08
N ASN A 115 9.58 -6.23 3.11
CA ASN A 115 10.45 -6.64 4.23
C ASN A 115 10.23 -8.07 4.74
N LEU A 116 10.17 -9.03 3.81
CA LEU A 116 9.91 -10.45 4.10
C LEU A 116 8.56 -10.72 4.80
N GLY A 117 7.69 -9.72 4.92
CA GLY A 117 6.33 -9.86 5.42
C GLY A 117 5.43 -10.68 4.48
N PRO A 118 4.11 -10.67 4.72
CA PRO A 118 3.15 -11.35 3.84
C PRO A 118 3.20 -10.81 2.41
N THR A 119 2.82 -11.64 1.43
CA THR A 119 2.65 -11.16 0.06
C THR A 119 1.56 -10.10 0.01
N LEU A 120 1.70 -9.12 -0.89
CA LEU A 120 0.66 -8.11 -1.11
C LEU A 120 -0.69 -8.77 -1.41
N GLY A 121 -0.69 -9.83 -2.21
CA GLY A 121 -1.88 -10.59 -2.52
C GLY A 121 -2.54 -11.24 -1.31
N SER A 122 -1.77 -11.80 -0.36
CA SER A 122 -2.34 -12.42 0.85
C SER A 122 -2.98 -11.37 1.76
N LEU A 123 -2.34 -10.21 1.94
CA LEU A 123 -2.87 -9.08 2.71
C LEU A 123 -4.19 -8.54 2.11
N LEU A 124 -4.22 -8.30 0.80
CA LEU A 124 -5.42 -7.83 0.12
C LEU A 124 -6.56 -8.85 0.23
N ARG A 125 -6.27 -10.15 0.05
CA ARG A 125 -7.26 -11.23 0.22
C ARG A 125 -7.76 -11.33 1.66
N ALA A 126 -6.89 -11.18 2.66
CA ALA A 126 -7.27 -11.16 4.06
C ALA A 126 -8.21 -9.98 4.35
N CYS A 127 -7.86 -8.77 3.89
CA CYS A 127 -8.69 -7.57 4.01
C CYS A 127 -10.09 -7.76 3.42
N VAL A 128 -10.15 -8.33 2.22
CA VAL A 128 -11.40 -8.63 1.53
C VAL A 128 -12.26 -9.67 2.25
N ARG A 129 -11.66 -10.72 2.80
CA ARG A 129 -12.38 -11.82 3.46
C ARG A 129 -12.83 -11.49 4.87
N ALA A 130 -12.11 -10.62 5.57
CA ALA A 130 -12.34 -10.32 6.98
C ALA A 130 -13.51 -9.34 7.23
N ASP A 131 -14.35 -9.08 6.22
CA ASP A 131 -15.58 -8.27 6.30
C ASP A 131 -15.44 -6.98 7.13
N GLY A 132 -14.38 -6.23 6.85
CA GLY A 132 -14.14 -4.97 7.52
C GLY A 132 -13.41 -5.06 8.87
N ARG A 133 -12.97 -6.22 9.34
CA ARG A 133 -12.12 -6.33 10.55
C ARG A 133 -10.65 -6.03 10.27
N VAL A 134 -10.18 -6.32 9.06
CA VAL A 134 -8.81 -6.04 8.63
C VAL A 134 -8.76 -4.71 7.86
N ARG A 135 -7.78 -3.87 8.18
CA ARG A 135 -7.45 -2.62 7.49
C ARG A 135 -5.97 -2.59 7.17
N LEU A 136 -5.62 -2.05 6.00
CA LEU A 136 -4.25 -2.04 5.50
C LEU A 136 -3.72 -0.61 5.39
N SER A 137 -2.43 -0.45 5.64
CA SER A 137 -1.71 0.81 5.48
C SER A 137 -0.40 0.58 4.74
N GLY A 138 0.05 1.58 4.02
CA GLY A 138 1.25 1.49 3.18
C GLY A 138 1.38 2.67 2.25
N TYR A 139 1.94 2.43 1.06
CA TYR A 139 2.23 3.49 0.11
C TYR A 139 2.19 3.02 -1.34
N GLY A 140 1.90 3.95 -2.23
CA GLY A 140 2.10 3.81 -3.68
C GLY A 140 3.34 4.57 -4.14
N ILE A 141 4.04 4.03 -5.14
CA ILE A 141 5.13 4.67 -5.86
C ILE A 141 4.70 5.03 -7.27
N GLY A 142 4.76 6.33 -7.58
CA GLY A 142 4.32 6.94 -8.83
C GLY A 142 5.27 6.76 -10.02
N PRO A 143 4.81 7.06 -11.25
CA PRO A 143 5.60 6.99 -12.48
C PRO A 143 6.81 7.94 -12.51
N GLN A 144 6.91 8.85 -11.55
CA GLN A 144 8.10 9.66 -11.27
C GLN A 144 9.33 8.77 -11.03
N ARG A 145 9.14 7.54 -10.52
CA ARG A 145 10.19 6.55 -10.31
C ARG A 145 10.05 5.34 -11.23
N LYS A 146 11.15 4.59 -11.39
CA LYS A 146 11.22 3.38 -12.23
C LYS A 146 10.63 2.13 -11.56
N ASP A 147 10.51 2.17 -10.24
CA ASP A 147 10.05 1.08 -9.38
C ASP A 147 8.59 1.30 -8.92
N GLU A 148 7.75 1.78 -9.85
CA GLU A 148 6.30 1.92 -9.69
C GLU A 148 5.69 0.69 -9.05
N ARG A 149 5.02 0.87 -7.91
CA ARG A 149 4.44 -0.22 -7.11
C ARG A 149 3.43 0.30 -6.08
N VAL A 150 2.83 -0.63 -5.38
CA VAL A 150 2.02 -0.48 -4.17
C VAL A 150 2.60 -1.45 -3.17
N SER A 151 2.94 -0.96 -1.99
CA SER A 151 3.41 -1.76 -0.86
C SER A 151 2.45 -1.59 0.30
N VAL A 152 2.13 -2.69 0.97
CA VAL A 152 1.44 -2.69 2.28
C VAL A 152 2.50 -3.05 3.31
N GLU A 153 2.62 -2.21 4.33
CA GLU A 153 3.58 -2.37 5.42
C GLU A 153 2.88 -2.47 6.78
N GLY A 154 1.60 -2.09 6.86
CA GLY A 154 0.82 -2.06 8.09
C GLY A 154 -0.51 -2.79 7.99
N LEU A 155 -0.89 -3.44 9.09
CA LEU A 155 -2.11 -4.22 9.23
C LEU A 155 -2.77 -3.89 10.57
N TRP A 156 -4.03 -3.48 10.54
CA TRP A 156 -4.85 -3.28 11.73
C TRP A 156 -6.02 -4.29 11.76
N ILE A 157 -6.26 -4.90 12.92
CA ILE A 157 -7.23 -5.98 13.09
C ILE A 157 -8.20 -5.68 14.23
N ALA A 158 -9.50 -5.64 13.92
CA ALA A 158 -10.60 -5.63 14.90
C ALA A 158 -10.98 -7.06 15.32
N ASP A 159 -10.15 -7.69 16.13
CA ASP A 159 -10.35 -9.05 16.63
C ASP A 159 -10.13 -9.08 18.15
N PRO A 160 -11.22 -9.14 18.95
CA PRO A 160 -11.14 -9.07 20.40
C PRO A 160 -10.24 -10.16 20.99
N ASP A 161 -10.33 -11.40 20.50
CA ASP A 161 -9.54 -12.51 21.04
C ASP A 161 -8.03 -12.29 20.85
N LEU A 162 -7.63 -11.69 19.72
CA LEU A 162 -6.23 -11.35 19.46
C LEU A 162 -5.78 -10.14 20.28
N LEU A 163 -6.68 -9.20 20.54
CA LEU A 163 -6.39 -8.02 21.36
C LEU A 163 -6.25 -8.41 22.84
N ASP A 164 -7.11 -9.28 23.34
CA ASP A 164 -7.06 -9.79 24.71
C ASP A 164 -5.79 -10.61 24.93
N ALA A 165 -5.47 -11.54 24.02
CA ALA A 165 -4.19 -12.27 24.08
C ALA A 165 -2.97 -11.36 24.05
N LEU A 166 -3.03 -10.25 23.30
CA LEU A 166 -1.97 -9.26 23.28
C LEU A 166 -1.86 -8.50 24.60
N PHE A 167 -2.99 -8.14 25.22
CA PHE A 167 -2.98 -7.52 26.54
C PHE A 167 -2.48 -8.48 27.61
N GLU A 168 -2.82 -9.78 27.56
CA GLU A 168 -2.28 -10.78 28.48
C GLU A 168 -0.76 -10.88 28.38
N VAL A 169 -0.20 -10.85 27.16
CA VAL A 169 1.26 -10.86 26.96
C VAL A 169 1.91 -9.58 27.49
N ILE A 170 1.29 -8.42 27.30
CA ILE A 170 1.85 -7.13 27.72
C ILE A 170 1.67 -6.88 29.23
N ALA A 171 0.54 -7.33 29.81
CA ALA A 171 0.15 -7.05 31.19
C ALA A 171 0.46 -8.19 32.16
N GLY A 172 0.61 -9.44 31.71
CA GLY A 172 0.99 -10.62 32.51
C GLY A 172 2.43 -10.59 33.05
N ILE A 173 2.99 -9.39 33.11
CA ILE A 173 4.34 -9.00 33.51
C ILE A 173 4.29 -8.19 34.82
N ASP A 174 3.13 -7.63 35.15
CA ASP A 174 2.88 -6.85 36.37
C ASP A 174 2.22 -7.70 37.48
N ASP A 175 1.98 -9.00 37.25
CA ASP A 175 1.33 -9.93 38.21
C ASP A 175 2.33 -10.86 38.92
N ASP A 176 3.54 -10.36 39.21
CA ASP A 176 4.25 -10.85 40.38
C ASP A 176 3.53 -10.25 41.59
N GLY A 177 2.62 -11.04 42.15
CA GLY A 177 1.84 -10.74 43.34
C GLY A 177 2.72 -10.56 44.58
N ASP A 178 3.47 -9.46 44.63
CA ASP A 178 4.01 -8.92 45.86
C ASP A 178 2.86 -8.19 46.55
N GLU A 179 2.23 -8.91 47.47
CA GLU A 179 1.59 -8.32 48.65
C GLU A 179 2.63 -7.40 49.30
N TYR A 180 2.65 -6.12 48.91
CA TYR A 180 3.48 -5.11 49.54
C TYR A 180 3.11 -5.02 51.03
N ASP A 181 3.93 -5.63 51.87
CA ASP A 181 4.01 -5.28 53.28
C ASP A 181 4.52 -3.83 53.34
N ASP A 182 3.71 -2.94 53.92
CA ASP A 182 3.78 -1.47 53.85
C ASP A 182 5.07 -0.80 54.44
N ASP A 183 6.15 -1.55 54.67
CA ASP A 183 7.28 -1.10 55.50
C ASP A 183 8.62 -0.84 54.76
N GLU A 184 8.73 -0.99 53.44
CA GLU A 184 10.01 -0.75 52.74
C GLU A 184 9.91 0.27 51.59
N TYR A 185 9.85 1.54 51.98
CA TYR A 185 9.80 2.71 51.10
C TYR A 185 11.18 3.07 50.51
N TRP A 186 11.98 2.13 49.99
CA TRP A 186 13.25 2.42 49.29
C TRP A 186 13.71 1.24 48.41
N ALA A 187 13.47 1.29 47.09
CA ALA A 187 14.39 0.86 46.03
C ALA A 187 13.69 0.78 44.65
N CYS A 188 13.46 1.91 43.99
CA CYS A 188 13.07 1.90 42.57
C CYS A 188 14.29 1.81 41.62
N GLU A 189 15.48 1.45 42.11
CA GLU A 189 16.74 1.54 41.33
C GLU A 189 17.49 0.20 41.11
N ASP A 190 17.02 -0.94 41.62
CA ASP A 190 17.77 -2.22 41.58
C ASP A 190 16.99 -3.40 40.93
N ARG A 191 16.35 -3.21 39.77
CA ARG A 191 15.86 -4.38 39.00
C ARG A 191 17.06 -5.06 38.34
N ASP A 192 17.28 -6.34 38.60
CA ASP A 192 18.40 -7.10 38.03
C ASP A 192 18.32 -7.04 36.49
N PRO A 193 19.38 -6.62 35.78
CA PRO A 193 19.39 -6.64 34.32
C PRO A 193 19.03 -8.01 33.72
N ASP A 194 19.36 -9.11 34.40
CA ASP A 194 19.03 -10.47 33.96
C ASP A 194 17.51 -10.72 34.04
N ASP A 195 16.80 -10.15 35.03
CA ASP A 195 15.33 -10.22 35.14
C ASP A 195 14.64 -9.44 34.01
N VAL A 196 15.23 -8.32 33.59
CA VAL A 196 14.70 -7.52 32.46
C VAL A 196 14.88 -8.27 31.13
N GLU A 197 16.03 -8.91 30.92
CA GLU A 197 16.29 -9.68 29.70
C GLU A 197 15.39 -10.94 29.62
N GLU A 198 15.19 -11.64 30.73
CA GLU A 198 14.26 -12.78 30.80
C GLU A 198 12.83 -12.35 30.50
N LEU A 199 12.40 -11.21 31.07
CA LEU A 199 11.08 -10.65 30.84
C LEU A 199 10.88 -10.25 29.38
N GLU A 200 11.84 -9.55 28.78
CA GLU A 200 11.82 -9.20 27.35
C GLU A 200 11.75 -10.46 26.46
N ALA A 201 12.46 -11.53 26.83
CA ALA A 201 12.41 -12.80 26.11
C ALA A 201 11.03 -13.48 26.20
N LEU A 202 10.37 -13.43 27.36
CA LEU A 202 9.01 -13.93 27.56
C LEU A 202 7.99 -13.12 26.76
N VAL A 203 8.09 -11.78 26.78
CA VAL A 203 7.27 -10.90 25.94
C VAL A 203 7.44 -11.26 24.47
N ALA A 204 8.69 -11.37 24.00
CA ALA A 204 8.98 -11.71 22.62
C ALA A 204 8.41 -13.08 22.23
N LEU A 205 8.41 -14.06 23.13
CA LEU A 205 7.77 -15.35 22.89
C LEU A 205 6.24 -15.21 22.79
N GLY A 206 5.61 -14.47 23.70
CA GLY A 206 4.17 -14.20 23.67
C GLY A 206 3.75 -13.47 22.39
N LEU A 207 4.49 -12.45 21.96
CA LEU A 207 4.22 -11.72 20.72
C LEU A 207 4.38 -12.61 19.48
N ARG A 208 5.35 -13.53 19.47
CA ARG A 208 5.49 -14.55 18.40
C ARG A 208 4.27 -15.47 18.33
N GLU A 209 3.70 -15.83 19.47
CA GLU A 209 2.50 -16.66 19.54
C GLU A 209 1.25 -15.91 19.05
N VAL A 210 1.09 -14.64 19.45
CA VAL A 210 0.02 -13.77 18.91
C VAL A 210 0.17 -13.64 17.39
N TRP A 211 1.39 -13.41 16.88
CA TRP A 211 1.64 -13.37 15.44
C TRP A 211 1.28 -14.69 14.74
N ARG A 212 1.66 -15.84 15.31
CA ARG A 212 1.30 -17.15 14.74
C ARG A 212 -0.21 -17.31 14.58
N CYS A 213 -0.97 -16.93 15.61
CA CYS A 213 -2.44 -16.93 15.57
C CYS A 213 -2.98 -16.00 14.47
N VAL A 214 -2.42 -14.80 14.31
CA VAL A 214 -2.79 -13.87 13.23
C VAL A 214 -2.51 -14.50 11.86
N ALA A 215 -1.29 -15.01 11.65
CA ALA A 215 -0.86 -15.56 10.36
C ALA A 215 -1.73 -16.74 9.93
N GLU A 216 -2.06 -17.66 10.85
CA GLU A 216 -2.94 -18.80 10.58
C GLU A 216 -4.38 -18.33 10.30
N ARG A 217 -4.95 -17.51 11.18
CA ARG A 217 -6.35 -17.05 11.11
C ARG A 217 -6.63 -16.26 9.84
N TYR A 218 -5.70 -15.41 9.41
CA TYR A 218 -5.84 -14.55 8.24
C TYR A 218 -5.14 -15.11 6.98
N GLN A 219 -4.56 -16.31 7.06
CA GLN A 219 -3.88 -17.00 5.96
C GLN A 219 -2.76 -16.15 5.34
N LEU A 220 -1.95 -15.54 6.19
CA LEU A 220 -0.81 -14.72 5.79
C LEU A 220 0.42 -15.61 5.59
N ASP A 221 1.11 -15.40 4.50
CA ASP A 221 2.19 -16.26 4.00
C ASP A 221 3.58 -15.65 4.24
N ALA A 222 3.76 -14.90 5.33
CA ALA A 222 5.00 -14.15 5.59
C ALA A 222 6.24 -15.05 5.72
N HIS A 223 7.40 -14.53 5.35
CA HIS A 223 8.69 -15.15 5.63
C HIS A 223 9.27 -14.70 6.99
N ALA A 224 8.85 -13.53 7.49
CA ALA A 224 9.21 -13.00 8.80
C ALA A 224 7.96 -12.44 9.53
N GLY A 225 8.02 -12.44 10.87
CA GLY A 225 7.02 -11.75 11.69
C GLY A 225 7.12 -10.23 11.58
N PRO A 226 6.16 -9.48 12.13
CA PRO A 226 6.22 -8.02 12.15
C PRO A 226 7.31 -7.51 13.10
N ASP A 227 7.85 -6.34 12.81
CA ASP A 227 8.79 -5.61 13.67
C ASP A 227 8.06 -4.94 14.85
N GLU A 228 6.80 -4.52 14.62
CA GLU A 228 5.93 -4.01 15.68
C GLU A 228 4.64 -4.81 15.78
N LEU A 229 4.26 -5.16 17.00
CA LEU A 229 2.96 -5.73 17.34
C LEU A 229 2.44 -5.06 18.62
N LYS A 230 1.37 -4.26 18.52
CA LYS A 230 0.87 -3.46 19.66
C LYS A 230 -0.63 -3.15 19.59
N PRO A 231 -1.30 -2.87 20.71
CA PRO A 231 -2.62 -2.27 20.70
C PRO A 231 -2.56 -0.86 20.09
N LEU A 232 -3.38 -0.59 19.08
CA LEU A 232 -3.46 0.73 18.44
C LEU A 232 -4.89 1.08 18.06
N ARG A 233 -5.25 2.36 18.18
CA ARG A 233 -6.51 2.86 17.65
C ARG A 233 -6.50 2.87 16.13
N ARG A 234 -7.64 2.55 15.52
CA ARG A 234 -7.80 2.47 14.05
C ARG A 234 -7.28 3.70 13.28
N HIS A 235 -7.48 4.89 13.82
CA HIS A 235 -7.01 6.16 13.23
C HIS A 235 -5.95 6.83 14.11
N TRP A 236 -5.09 6.01 14.73
CA TRP A 236 -3.98 6.35 15.64
C TRP A 236 -4.40 7.05 16.94
N THR A 237 -5.09 8.18 16.83
CA THR A 237 -5.56 8.99 17.97
C THR A 237 -7.01 8.71 18.34
N HIS A 238 -7.81 8.13 17.45
CA HIS A 238 -9.24 7.91 17.67
C HIS A 238 -9.76 6.63 16.97
N GLY A 239 -11.01 6.26 17.29
CA GLY A 239 -11.62 5.01 16.85
C GLY A 239 -11.38 3.85 17.82
N PRO A 240 -11.89 2.64 17.49
CA PRO A 240 -11.71 1.45 18.31
C PRO A 240 -10.22 1.07 18.40
N VAL A 241 -9.85 0.48 19.54
CA VAL A 241 -8.54 -0.17 19.71
C VAL A 241 -8.61 -1.54 19.03
N GLY A 242 -7.54 -1.91 18.36
CA GLY A 242 -7.34 -3.22 17.76
C GLY A 242 -5.86 -3.58 17.76
N THR A 243 -5.53 -4.71 17.15
CA THR A 243 -4.15 -5.19 17.04
C THR A 243 -3.50 -4.57 15.81
N TRP A 244 -2.40 -3.85 16.00
CA TRP A 244 -1.57 -3.30 14.93
C TRP A 244 -0.32 -4.15 14.72
N LEU A 245 0.00 -4.40 13.45
CA LEU A 245 1.20 -5.07 13.00
C LEU A 245 1.88 -4.21 11.93
N TRP A 246 3.21 -4.09 11.98
CA TRP A 246 3.99 -3.33 10.99
C TRP A 246 5.32 -4.01 10.65
N TRP A 247 5.75 -3.85 9.40
CA TRP A 247 7.00 -4.35 8.85
C TRP A 247 7.83 -3.18 8.27
N ASP A 248 9.04 -2.94 8.79
CA ASP A 248 9.95 -1.82 8.39
C ASP A 248 11.00 -2.21 7.35
#